data_AF-A0A949ZD05-F1
#
_entry.id   AF-A0A949ZD05-F1
#
_cell.length_a   1.000
_cell.length_b   1.000
_cell.length_c   1.000
_cell.angle_alpha   90.00
_cell.angle_beta   90.00
_cell.angle_gamma   90.00
#
_symmetry.space_group_name_H-M   'P 1'
#
loop_
_entity.id
_entity.type
_entity.pdbx_description
1 polymer ?
#
loop_
_entity_poly.entity_id
_entity_poly.type
_entity_poly.pdbx_seq_one_letter_code
_entity_poly.pdbx_strand_id
1 'polypeptide(L)'
;MQPLLQISDTQPAVDASQQILASKPSGDTLWAAVFVYMGGGTDASVLHGYLTYSVASIRAMAAAGVTRMGDIGGIPVLIDSLSSDKGLLGSQPPAYIWTFASEMLARFTGQTFGPTYDADGPRIAAAQALWKQWWAVNQSKLRWDSGQQLWVTS
;
A
#
# COMPACT_ATOMS: atom_id res chain seq x y z
N MET A 1 -8.86 33.49 -0.33
CA MET A 1 -9.07 32.15 0.25
C MET A 1 -9.80 31.31 -0.79
N GLN A 2 -9.10 30.43 -1.49
CA GLN A 2 -9.75 29.42 -2.32
C GLN A 2 -10.31 28.32 -1.41
N PRO A 3 -11.53 27.83 -1.64
CA PRO A 3 -12.05 26.68 -0.91
C PRO A 3 -11.22 25.44 -1.29
N LEU A 4 -10.77 24.69 -0.28
CA LEU A 4 -10.20 23.37 -0.45
C LEU A 4 -11.25 22.49 -1.15
N LEU A 5 -10.85 21.83 -2.24
CA LEU A 5 -11.64 20.81 -2.95
C LEU A 5 -12.34 19.91 -1.93
N GLN A 6 -13.68 19.90 -1.95
CA GLN A 6 -14.44 18.93 -1.16
C GLN A 6 -14.16 17.53 -1.73
N ILE A 7 -13.99 16.57 -0.84
CA ILE A 7 -13.66 15.16 -1.14
C ILE A 7 -14.74 14.47 -2.01
N SER A 8 -15.87 15.13 -2.32
CA SER A 8 -16.89 14.68 -3.26
C SER A 8 -16.42 14.60 -4.72
N ASP A 9 -15.34 15.30 -5.10
CA ASP A 9 -14.97 15.47 -6.51
C ASP A 9 -14.07 14.36 -7.07
N THR A 10 -13.68 13.37 -6.24
CA THR A 10 -12.77 12.28 -6.66
C THR A 10 -13.50 11.00 -7.07
N GLN A 11 -14.78 10.84 -6.74
CA GLN A 11 -15.54 9.63 -7.10
C GLN A 11 -15.53 9.33 -8.60
N PRO A 12 -15.71 10.32 -9.51
CA PRO A 12 -15.60 10.06 -10.95
C PRO A 12 -14.23 9.52 -11.37
N ALA A 13 -13.15 9.94 -10.71
CA ALA A 13 -11.80 9.44 -10.98
C ALA A 13 -11.62 8.00 -10.46
N VAL A 14 -12.20 7.67 -9.30
CA VAL A 14 -12.21 6.31 -8.76
C VAL A 14 -12.98 5.38 -9.69
N ASP A 15 -14.18 5.76 -10.12
CA ASP A 15 -15.01 4.96 -11.04
C ASP A 15 -14.29 4.74 -12.37
N ALA A 16 -13.69 5.79 -12.94
CA ALA A 16 -12.89 5.69 -14.16
C ALA A 16 -11.67 4.78 -13.97
N SER A 17 -10.97 4.87 -12.83
CA SER A 17 -9.83 4.00 -12.54
C SER A 17 -10.25 2.53 -12.43
N GLN A 18 -11.41 2.25 -11.84
CA GLN A 18 -11.95 0.88 -11.76
C GLN A 18 -12.27 0.32 -13.16
N GLN A 19 -12.94 1.11 -14.00
CA GLN A 19 -13.23 0.72 -15.40
C GLN A 19 -11.94 0.47 -16.18
N ILE A 20 -10.94 1.33 -16.00
CA ILE A 20 -9.62 1.15 -16.60
C ILE A 20 -9.00 -0.17 -16.11
N LEU A 21 -8.95 -0.44 -14.80
CA LEU A 21 -8.38 -1.69 -14.26
C LEU A 21 -9.09 -2.93 -14.81
N ALA A 22 -10.41 -2.89 -14.99
CA ALA A 22 -11.18 -3.97 -15.59
C ALA A 22 -10.74 -4.29 -17.05
N SER A 23 -10.23 -3.30 -17.78
CA SER A 23 -9.67 -3.49 -19.13
C SER A 23 -8.25 -4.10 -19.15
N LYS A 24 -7.64 -4.34 -17.98
CA LYS A 24 -6.29 -4.89 -17.79
C LYS A 24 -5.19 -4.10 -18.53
N PRO A 25 -5.03 -2.81 -18.23
CA PRO A 25 -4.02 -1.96 -18.86
C PRO A 25 -2.61 -2.39 -18.47
N SER A 26 -1.62 -1.80 -19.13
CA SER A 26 -0.20 -1.94 -18.81
C SER A 26 0.48 -0.56 -18.75
N GLY A 27 1.75 -0.54 -18.34
CA GLY A 27 2.56 0.68 -18.31
C GLY A 27 1.97 1.78 -17.41
N ASP A 28 2.09 3.02 -17.88
CA ASP A 28 1.71 4.22 -17.11
C ASP A 28 0.20 4.28 -16.83
N THR A 29 -0.64 3.79 -17.75
CA THR A 29 -2.10 3.72 -17.54
C THR A 29 -2.45 2.81 -16.37
N LEU A 30 -1.77 1.65 -16.27
CA LEU A 30 -1.96 0.76 -15.12
C LEU A 30 -1.49 1.42 -13.83
N TRP A 31 -0.31 2.02 -13.85
CA TRP A 31 0.22 2.75 -12.70
C TRP A 31 -0.75 3.82 -12.18
N ALA A 32 -1.24 4.69 -13.07
CA ALA A 32 -2.15 5.76 -12.72
C ALA A 32 -3.47 5.22 -12.16
N ALA A 33 -4.03 4.19 -12.80
CA ALA A 33 -5.28 3.59 -12.36
C ALA A 33 -5.14 2.93 -10.97
N VAL A 34 -4.05 2.19 -10.72
CA VAL A 34 -3.77 1.61 -9.40
C VAL A 34 -3.58 2.70 -8.35
N PHE A 35 -2.85 3.77 -8.67
CA PHE A 35 -2.61 4.87 -7.73
C PHE A 35 -3.91 5.58 -7.32
N VAL A 36 -4.75 5.95 -8.30
CA VAL A 36 -6.05 6.59 -8.04
C VAL A 36 -6.96 5.66 -7.23
N TYR A 37 -7.07 4.40 -7.63
CA TYR A 37 -7.94 3.44 -6.96
C TYR A 37 -7.45 3.09 -5.55
N MET A 38 -6.14 2.99 -5.33
CA MET A 38 -5.54 2.84 -4.00
C MET A 38 -5.98 3.97 -3.07
N GLY A 39 -6.00 5.23 -3.55
CA GLY A 39 -6.34 6.40 -2.77
C GLY A 39 -7.84 6.55 -2.44
N GLY A 40 -8.73 6.18 -3.36
CA GLY A 40 -10.17 6.46 -3.22
C GLY A 40 -11.12 5.26 -3.35
N GLY A 41 -10.64 4.11 -3.83
CA GLY A 41 -11.46 2.90 -3.98
C GLY A 41 -11.95 2.33 -2.65
N THR A 42 -13.00 1.52 -2.71
CA THR A 42 -13.61 0.88 -1.53
C THR A 42 -13.71 -0.64 -1.65
N ASP A 43 -13.55 -1.20 -2.85
CA ASP A 43 -13.56 -2.64 -3.08
C ASP A 43 -12.14 -3.17 -3.31
N ALA A 44 -11.61 -3.91 -2.33
CA ALA A 44 -10.27 -4.49 -2.37
C ALA A 44 -10.09 -5.52 -3.49
N SER A 45 -11.16 -6.19 -3.92
CA SER A 45 -11.09 -7.27 -4.92
C SER A 45 -10.57 -6.78 -6.28
N VAL A 46 -10.82 -5.50 -6.60
CA VAL A 46 -10.29 -4.82 -7.80
C VAL A 46 -8.76 -4.82 -7.82
N LEU A 47 -8.11 -4.82 -6.66
CA LEU A 47 -6.65 -4.77 -6.54
C LEU A 47 -5.99 -6.15 -6.31
N HIS A 48 -6.75 -7.19 -6.00
CA HIS A 48 -6.20 -8.53 -5.66
C HIS A 48 -5.29 -9.10 -6.73
N GLY A 49 -5.68 -8.99 -8.00
CA GLY A 49 -4.88 -9.48 -9.12
C GLY A 49 -3.50 -8.82 -9.25
N TYR A 50 -3.30 -7.66 -8.61
CA TYR A 50 -2.05 -6.91 -8.66
C TYR A 50 -1.10 -7.20 -7.50
N LEU A 51 -1.53 -7.96 -6.48
CA LEU A 51 -0.69 -8.39 -5.36
C LEU A 51 0.47 -9.32 -5.79
N THR A 52 0.38 -9.92 -6.97
CA THR A 52 1.42 -10.77 -7.56
C THR A 52 1.97 -10.18 -8.87
N TYR A 53 1.65 -8.92 -9.17
CA TYR A 53 2.10 -8.29 -10.42
C TYR A 53 3.62 -8.19 -10.48
N SER A 54 4.20 -8.33 -11.68
CA SER A 54 5.66 -8.39 -11.86
C SER A 54 6.36 -7.08 -11.51
N VAL A 55 5.71 -5.95 -11.76
CA VAL A 55 6.24 -4.61 -11.44
C VAL A 55 6.08 -4.34 -9.94
N ALA A 56 7.20 -4.23 -9.23
CA ALA A 56 7.23 -4.11 -7.77
C ALA A 56 6.45 -2.89 -7.23
N SER A 57 6.48 -1.74 -7.92
CA SER A 57 5.73 -0.56 -7.51
C SER A 57 4.21 -0.77 -7.58
N ILE A 58 3.73 -1.41 -8.65
CA ILE A 58 2.30 -1.76 -8.80
C ILE A 58 1.89 -2.70 -7.67
N ARG A 59 2.71 -3.71 -7.39
CA ARG A 59 2.47 -4.67 -6.32
C ARG A 59 2.40 -4.01 -4.94
N ALA A 60 3.33 -3.11 -4.63
CA ALA A 60 3.35 -2.38 -3.36
C ALA A 60 2.14 -1.45 -3.20
N MET A 61 1.76 -0.70 -4.24
CA MET A 61 0.59 0.18 -4.20
C MET A 61 -0.73 -0.62 -4.09
N ALA A 62 -0.85 -1.72 -4.82
CA ALA A 62 -1.99 -2.63 -4.68
C ALA A 62 -2.09 -3.16 -3.24
N ALA A 63 -0.97 -3.59 -2.67
CA ALA A 63 -0.90 -4.06 -1.29
C ALA A 63 -1.32 -3.00 -0.26
N ALA A 64 -0.91 -1.75 -0.44
CA ALA A 64 -1.37 -0.63 0.38
C ALA A 64 -2.88 -0.40 0.23
N GLY A 65 -3.40 -0.45 -1.00
CA GLY A 65 -4.82 -0.27 -1.29
C GLY A 65 -5.70 -1.33 -0.64
N VAL A 66 -5.37 -2.61 -0.81
CA VAL A 66 -6.14 -3.70 -0.19
C VAL A 66 -6.06 -3.64 1.34
N THR A 67 -4.89 -3.31 1.90
CA THR A 67 -4.71 -3.16 3.36
C THR A 67 -5.58 -2.03 3.92
N ARG A 68 -5.63 -0.89 3.23
CA ARG A 68 -6.49 0.26 3.56
C ARG A 68 -7.98 -0.06 3.47
N MET A 69 -8.36 -1.01 2.62
CA MET A 69 -9.75 -1.42 2.42
C MET A 69 -10.15 -2.57 3.38
N GLY A 70 -9.33 -2.89 4.37
CA GLY A 70 -9.62 -3.92 5.37
C GLY A 70 -9.37 -5.35 4.90
N ASP A 71 -8.60 -5.54 3.83
CA ASP A 71 -8.11 -6.84 3.41
C ASP A 71 -6.69 -7.10 3.95
N ILE A 72 -6.57 -8.12 4.80
CA ILE A 72 -5.33 -8.45 5.49
C ILE A 72 -4.25 -8.97 4.54
N GLY A 73 -4.62 -9.45 3.36
CA GLY A 73 -3.70 -10.02 2.37
C GLY A 73 -2.66 -9.04 1.83
N GLY A 74 -2.87 -7.73 1.98
CA GLY A 74 -1.90 -6.72 1.60
C GLY A 74 -0.70 -6.60 2.55
N ILE A 75 -0.89 -6.88 3.85
CA ILE A 75 0.17 -6.76 4.86
C ILE A 75 1.41 -7.59 4.51
N PRO A 76 1.33 -8.91 4.25
CA PRO A 76 2.52 -9.69 3.91
C PRO A 76 3.23 -9.19 2.65
N VAL A 77 2.50 -8.65 1.67
CA VAL A 77 3.08 -8.10 0.44
C VAL A 77 3.82 -6.79 0.70
N LEU A 78 3.32 -5.94 1.60
CA LEU A 78 4.04 -4.74 2.07
C LEU A 78 5.31 -5.14 2.84
N ILE A 79 5.24 -6.15 3.71
CA ILE A 79 6.42 -6.67 4.44
C ILE A 79 7.48 -7.18 3.45
N ASP A 80 7.09 -7.92 2.43
CA ASP A 80 8.02 -8.39 1.40
C ASP A 80 8.58 -7.22 0.55
N SER A 81 7.80 -6.17 0.34
CA SER A 81 8.22 -4.98 -0.40
C SER A 81 9.32 -4.17 0.32
N LEU A 82 9.52 -4.38 1.62
CA LEU A 82 10.64 -3.78 2.37
C LEU A 82 12.01 -4.16 1.81
N SER A 83 12.16 -5.32 1.15
CA SER A 83 13.46 -5.71 0.56
C SER A 83 13.71 -5.10 -0.82
N SER A 84 12.86 -4.19 -1.31
CA SER A 84 13.03 -3.57 -2.62
C SER A 84 13.70 -2.20 -2.55
N ASP A 85 14.90 -2.13 -3.12
CA ASP A 85 15.69 -0.92 -3.37
C ASP A 85 15.30 -0.18 -4.66
N LYS A 86 14.22 -0.60 -5.33
CA LYS A 86 13.73 0.02 -6.55
C LYS A 86 12.98 1.31 -6.24
N GLY A 87 12.98 2.24 -7.19
CA GLY A 87 12.17 3.45 -7.11
C GLY A 87 10.67 3.14 -7.16
N LEU A 88 9.88 3.90 -6.42
CA LEU A 88 8.43 3.92 -6.53
C LEU A 88 8.03 4.69 -7.79
N LEU A 89 7.37 4.01 -8.73
CA LEU A 89 6.89 4.63 -9.97
C LEU A 89 6.07 5.90 -9.70
N GLY A 90 6.36 6.95 -10.46
CA GLY A 90 5.66 8.24 -10.42
C GLY A 90 5.89 9.10 -9.18
N SER A 91 6.77 8.70 -8.26
CA SER A 91 7.10 9.50 -7.08
C SER A 91 7.94 10.74 -7.44
N GLN A 92 7.52 11.90 -6.93
CA GLN A 92 8.28 13.17 -6.99
C GLN A 92 8.19 13.87 -5.61
N PRO A 93 9.30 14.01 -4.86
CA PRO A 93 10.65 13.55 -5.18
C PRO A 93 10.75 12.00 -5.32
N PRO A 94 11.81 11.47 -5.95
CA PRO A 94 12.01 10.02 -6.05
C PRO A 94 12.01 9.39 -4.66
N ALA A 95 11.16 8.36 -4.47
CA ALA A 95 11.09 7.56 -3.26
C ALA A 95 11.40 6.10 -3.59
N TYR A 96 11.87 5.34 -2.62
CA TYR A 96 12.07 3.89 -2.75
C TYR A 96 10.82 3.13 -2.33
N ILE A 97 10.63 1.93 -2.90
CA ILE A 97 9.52 1.05 -2.55
C ILE A 97 9.57 0.66 -1.07
N TRP A 98 10.75 0.37 -0.52
CA TRP A 98 10.87 0.03 0.90
C TRP A 98 10.39 1.17 1.81
N THR A 99 10.63 2.43 1.44
CA THR A 99 10.21 3.60 2.21
C THR A 99 8.68 3.67 2.24
N PHE A 100 8.06 3.58 1.06
CA PHE A 100 6.60 3.53 0.92
C PHE A 100 5.99 2.38 1.73
N ALA A 101 6.56 1.17 1.62
CA ALA A 101 6.07 0.01 2.36
C ALA A 101 6.16 0.19 3.88
N SER A 102 7.26 0.78 4.37
CA SER A 102 7.46 1.08 5.80
C SER A 102 6.42 2.05 6.32
N GLU A 103 6.17 3.13 5.58
CA GLU A 103 5.14 4.13 5.93
C GLU A 103 3.74 3.52 5.95
N MET A 104 3.39 2.71 4.95
CA MET A 104 2.06 2.08 4.88
C MET A 104 1.86 1.05 5.98
N LEU A 105 2.88 0.25 6.30
CA LEU A 105 2.80 -0.69 7.43
C LEU A 105 2.61 0.05 8.75
N ALA A 106 3.37 1.12 9.00
CA ALA A 106 3.21 1.92 10.20
C ALA A 106 1.83 2.59 10.26
N ARG A 107 1.37 3.18 9.15
CA ARG A 107 0.07 3.82 9.03
C ARG A 107 -1.09 2.86 9.33
N PHE A 108 -1.06 1.65 8.77
CA PHE A 108 -2.18 0.73 8.85
C PHE A 108 -2.14 -0.22 10.05
N THR A 109 -1.03 -0.30 10.79
CA THR A 109 -0.93 -1.19 11.97
C THR A 109 -0.61 -0.46 13.27
N GLY A 110 -0.18 0.80 13.19
CA GLY A 110 0.26 1.61 14.33
C GLY A 110 1.61 1.15 14.90
N GLN A 111 2.25 0.16 14.28
CA GLN A 111 3.54 -0.38 14.71
C GLN A 111 4.69 0.31 13.96
N THR A 112 5.80 0.55 14.67
CA THR A 112 6.99 1.16 14.08
C THR A 112 8.21 0.29 14.38
N PHE A 113 8.57 -0.58 13.43
CA PHE A 113 9.81 -1.38 13.49
C PHE A 113 10.94 -0.79 12.62
N GLY A 114 10.70 0.39 12.04
CA GLY A 114 11.60 1.01 11.08
C GLY A 114 11.48 0.39 9.68
N PRO A 115 12.51 0.59 8.82
CA PRO A 115 13.79 1.25 9.11
C PRO A 115 13.69 2.78 9.01
N THR A 116 14.73 3.51 9.45
CA THR A 116 14.80 4.98 9.29
C THR A 116 14.99 5.36 7.81
N TYR A 117 14.66 6.59 7.43
CA TYR A 117 14.72 7.04 6.03
C TYR A 117 16.15 7.03 5.42
N ASP A 118 17.19 7.00 6.26
CA ASP A 118 18.61 6.93 5.89
C ASP A 118 19.18 5.51 5.99
N ALA A 119 18.33 4.49 6.13
CA ALA A 119 18.75 3.12 6.34
C ALA A 119 19.47 2.50 5.13
N ASP A 120 20.48 1.71 5.43
CA ASP A 120 21.19 0.86 4.49
C ASP A 120 20.56 -0.54 4.42
N GLY A 121 21.03 -1.36 3.48
CA GLY A 121 20.51 -2.72 3.24
C GLY A 121 20.39 -3.58 4.52
N PRO A 122 21.42 -3.65 5.39
CA PRO A 122 21.33 -4.40 6.65
C PRO A 122 20.23 -3.90 7.59
N ARG A 123 20.06 -2.58 7.76
CA ARG A 123 18.99 -2.01 8.60
C ARG A 123 17.61 -2.26 8.01
N ILE A 124 17.46 -2.20 6.69
CA ILE A 124 16.23 -2.55 5.97
C ILE A 124 15.87 -4.03 6.20
N ALA A 125 16.85 -4.94 6.07
CA ALA A 125 16.64 -6.36 6.31
C ALA A 125 16.25 -6.67 7.76
N ALA A 126 16.87 -5.99 8.73
CA ALA A 126 16.52 -6.12 10.14
C ALA A 126 15.08 -5.67 10.43
N ALA A 127 14.65 -4.54 9.88
CA ALA A 127 13.26 -4.08 9.99
C ALA A 127 12.28 -5.08 9.37
N GLN A 128 12.59 -5.62 8.19
CA GLN A 128 11.77 -6.65 7.57
C GLN A 128 11.64 -7.90 8.45
N ALA A 129 12.73 -8.34 9.10
CA ALA A 129 12.69 -9.48 10.02
C ALA A 129 11.75 -9.23 11.22
N LEU A 130 11.79 -8.03 11.81
CA LEU A 130 10.88 -7.63 12.88
C LEU A 130 9.42 -7.63 12.42
N TRP A 131 9.15 -7.09 11.23
CA TRP A 131 7.81 -7.13 10.64
C TRP A 131 7.30 -8.56 10.41
N LYS A 132 8.15 -9.45 9.88
CA LYS A 132 7.82 -10.87 9.69
C LYS A 132 7.52 -11.57 11.01
N GLN A 133 8.30 -11.29 12.05
CA GLN A 133 8.07 -11.83 13.39
C GLN A 133 6.74 -11.33 13.97
N TRP A 134 6.47 -10.02 13.88
CA TRP A 134 5.22 -9.43 14.32
C TRP A 134 4.02 -10.05 13.60
N TRP A 135 4.11 -10.18 12.27
CA TRP A 135 3.05 -10.78 11.46
C TRP A 135 2.74 -12.22 11.89
N ALA A 136 3.77 -13.05 12.10
CA ALA A 136 3.61 -14.43 12.55
C ALA A 136 2.84 -14.55 13.88
N VAL A 137 3.02 -13.58 14.79
CA VAL A 137 2.37 -13.55 16.11
C VAL A 137 0.96 -12.97 16.08
N ASN A 138 0.71 -11.99 15.20
CA ASN A 138 -0.49 -11.15 15.27
C ASN A 138 -1.53 -11.43 14.18
N GLN A 139 -1.16 -12.01 13.03
CA GLN A 139 -2.06 -12.14 11.87
C GLN A 139 -3.45 -12.69 12.19
N SER A 140 -3.57 -13.67 13.09
CA SER A 140 -4.85 -14.29 13.47
C SER A 140 -5.68 -13.47 14.47
N LYS A 141 -5.09 -12.43 15.07
CA LYS A 141 -5.69 -11.54 16.07
C LYS A 141 -6.03 -10.18 15.50
N LEU A 142 -5.53 -9.86 14.31
CA LEU A 142 -5.77 -8.57 13.68
C LEU A 142 -7.21 -8.47 13.18
N ARG A 143 -7.84 -7.34 13.50
CA ARG A 143 -9.15 -6.95 12.99
C ARG A 143 -9.06 -5.55 12.42
N TRP A 144 -9.77 -5.33 11.32
CA TRP A 144 -9.88 -4.02 10.71
C TRP A 144 -10.84 -3.13 11.52
N ASP A 145 -10.33 -2.01 12.03
CA ASP A 145 -11.11 -0.90 12.56
C ASP A 145 -11.32 0.13 11.44
N SER A 146 -12.53 0.12 10.86
CA SER A 146 -12.89 1.04 9.77
C SER A 146 -13.03 2.49 10.21
N GLY A 147 -13.27 2.76 11.50
CA GLY A 147 -13.34 4.11 12.06
C GLY A 147 -11.95 4.76 12.14
N GLN A 148 -10.92 3.96 12.41
CA GLN A 148 -9.53 4.42 12.50
C GLN A 148 -8.70 4.16 11.24
N GLN A 149 -9.23 3.37 10.30
CA GLN A 149 -8.49 2.82 9.16
C GLN A 149 -7.21 2.10 9.59
N LEU A 150 -7.33 1.27 10.64
CA LEU A 150 -6.22 0.62 11.33
C LEU A 150 -6.51 -0.86 11.58
N TRP A 151 -5.47 -1.70 11.48
CA TRP A 151 -5.47 -3.07 11.97
C TRP A 151 -5.10 -3.09 13.45
N VAL A 152 -6.04 -3.50 14.29
CA VAL A 152 -5.88 -3.60 15.75
C VAL A 152 -5.89 -5.05 16.19
N THR A 153 -5.13 -5.38 17.21
CA THR A 153 -5.17 -6.71 17.84
C THR A 153 -6.38 -6.79 18.78
N SER A 154 -7.26 -7.76 18.55
CA SER A 154 -8.37 -8.09 19.47
C SER A 154 -7.92 -8.91 20.67
#